data_AF-A0A2W5YVX1-F1
#
_entry.id   AF-A0A2W5YVX1-F1
#
_cell.length_a   1.000
_cell.length_b   1.000
_cell.length_c   1.000
_cell.angle_alpha   90.00
_cell.angle_beta   90.00
_cell.angle_gamma   90.00
#
_symmetry.space_group_name_H-M   'P 1'
#
loop_
_entity.id
_entity.type
_entity.pdbx_description
1 polymer ?
#
loop_
_entity_poly.entity_id
_entity_poly.type
_entity_poly.pdbx_seq_one_letter_code
_entity_poly.pdbx_strand_id
1 'polypeptide(L)'
;MENLKGFTRTYSSFQAATFALSSCMQKRPKFLRLLCADAALRGEPSNTDLTALAASKLEEIAFDDNVRIYLKQKPKVNQNIKATALSSENAKFFYFNNGLTMTCDRLDYPTNTSGPIITLENVQVVNGGQTLHALFEAFTTNQGAISPIELLCRIYETKDRELSSRIAERTNSQSPVATRDIHSIDIEQITLEREFEALGLFYERKKAQHAGKPADKRVDAEKCGQVYLAFYEDMPLEAKNRKGIIFGAKYDTIFSSTTNAEKLLLPFELFDEIETFRAHNATGQRAWLAYASYHILFALKKVAEKKKIGLTYGNRAKISGLLDKAITAVRKARKAERDSLSNAGADFADVLYFKQKKAADQIAAAV
;
A
#
# COMPACT_ATOMS: atom_id res chain seq x y z
N MET A 1 -23.24 -52.85 13.22
CA MET A 1 -23.28 -51.50 13.80
C MET A 1 -22.32 -50.65 12.96
N GLU A 2 -22.81 -50.18 11.83
CA GLU A 2 -23.28 -48.79 11.62
C GLU A 2 -22.10 -47.90 11.19
N ASN A 3 -21.96 -47.65 9.89
CA ASN A 3 -22.60 -46.55 9.13
C ASN A 3 -21.61 -45.39 8.96
N LEU A 4 -20.84 -45.42 7.87
CA LEU A 4 -20.38 -44.22 7.16
C LEU A 4 -20.73 -44.40 5.68
N LYS A 5 -22.04 -44.34 5.41
CA LYS A 5 -22.57 -43.98 4.09
C LYS A 5 -22.42 -42.47 3.93
N GLY A 6 -21.98 -42.04 2.74
CA GLY A 6 -22.29 -40.73 2.18
C GLY A 6 -21.18 -39.70 2.28
N PHE A 7 -20.40 -39.57 1.20
CA PHE A 7 -20.46 -38.41 0.29
C PHE A 7 -19.38 -38.59 -0.78
N THR A 8 -19.61 -39.48 -1.73
CA THR A 8 -18.99 -39.35 -3.06
C THR A 8 -19.65 -38.13 -3.70
N ARG A 9 -19.10 -36.93 -3.46
CA ARG A 9 -19.43 -35.77 -4.30
C ARG A 9 -18.80 -36.05 -5.66
N THR A 10 -19.64 -36.46 -6.60
CA THR A 10 -19.34 -36.40 -8.03
C THR A 10 -18.99 -34.95 -8.36
N TYR A 11 -17.70 -34.66 -8.46
CA TYR A 11 -17.21 -33.41 -9.02
C TYR A 11 -17.57 -33.44 -10.50
N SER A 12 -18.57 -32.66 -10.92
CA SER A 12 -18.75 -32.37 -12.34
C SER A 12 -17.52 -31.61 -12.80
N SER A 13 -16.64 -32.30 -13.52
CA SER A 13 -15.50 -31.73 -14.24
C SER A 13 -15.92 -30.50 -15.02
N PHE A 14 -15.10 -29.46 -14.99
CA PHE A 14 -15.23 -28.24 -15.80
C PHE A 14 -14.99 -28.61 -17.27
N GLN A 15 -16.01 -29.18 -17.91
CA GLN A 15 -15.88 -29.71 -19.28
C GLN A 15 -15.67 -28.57 -20.27
N ALA A 16 -14.59 -28.71 -21.05
CA ALA A 16 -14.20 -28.04 -22.28
C ALA A 16 -14.79 -26.65 -22.50
N ALA A 17 -13.95 -25.62 -22.37
CA ALA A 17 -14.34 -24.28 -22.73
C ALA A 17 -13.54 -23.82 -23.97
N THR A 18 -14.27 -23.56 -25.05
CA THR A 18 -13.75 -23.16 -26.37
C THR A 18 -13.73 -21.63 -26.45
N PHE A 19 -12.56 -20.98 -26.59
CA PHE A 19 -12.44 -19.51 -26.53
C PHE A 19 -11.84 -18.89 -27.78
N ALA A 20 -12.30 -17.72 -28.21
CA ALA A 20 -11.62 -16.93 -29.24
C ALA A 20 -10.48 -16.08 -28.66
N LEU A 21 -9.23 -16.54 -28.67
CA LEU A 21 -8.04 -15.77 -28.27
C LEU A 21 -7.21 -15.37 -29.49
N SER A 22 -7.63 -14.25 -30.10
CA SER A 22 -6.79 -13.49 -31.01
C SER A 22 -5.43 -13.18 -30.40
N SER A 23 -4.36 -13.54 -31.10
CA SER A 23 -2.97 -13.19 -30.81
C SER A 23 -2.84 -11.81 -30.15
N CYS A 24 -2.23 -11.77 -28.97
CA CYS A 24 -1.52 -10.64 -28.37
C CYS A 24 -2.28 -9.32 -28.04
N MET A 25 -3.50 -9.07 -28.51
CA MET A 25 -4.31 -7.89 -28.14
C MET A 25 -5.80 -8.19 -28.37
N GLN A 26 -6.62 -8.21 -27.32
CA GLN A 26 -8.07 -8.40 -27.44
C GLN A 26 -8.79 -7.05 -27.43
N LYS A 27 -9.42 -6.71 -28.56
CA LYS A 27 -10.50 -5.71 -28.57
C LYS A 27 -11.78 -6.40 -28.06
N ARG A 28 -12.33 -5.90 -26.94
CA ARG A 28 -13.55 -6.34 -26.21
C ARG A 28 -13.32 -7.43 -25.14
N PRO A 29 -14.06 -7.38 -24.01
CA PRO A 29 -13.75 -8.15 -22.80
C PRO A 29 -14.22 -9.61 -22.86
N LYS A 30 -13.65 -10.38 -23.80
CA LYS A 30 -13.93 -11.81 -23.94
C LYS A 30 -13.35 -12.63 -22.78
N PHE A 31 -12.33 -12.13 -22.09
CA PHE A 31 -11.77 -12.73 -20.88
C PHE A 31 -12.76 -12.82 -19.72
N LEU A 32 -13.77 -11.93 -19.62
CA LEU A 32 -14.79 -12.03 -18.57
C LEU A 32 -15.69 -13.25 -18.75
N ARG A 33 -15.83 -13.75 -19.98
CA ARG A 33 -16.62 -14.96 -20.26
C ARG A 33 -15.91 -16.22 -19.79
N LEU A 34 -14.58 -16.27 -19.84
CA LEU A 34 -13.75 -17.41 -19.44
C LEU A 34 -14.10 -17.96 -18.06
N LEU A 35 -14.54 -17.08 -17.16
CA LEU A 35 -14.80 -17.39 -15.76
C LEU A 35 -16.22 -17.04 -15.35
N CYS A 36 -17.12 -16.87 -16.31
CA CYS A 36 -18.56 -16.76 -16.08
C CYS A 36 -19.08 -18.11 -15.58
N ALA A 37 -19.97 -18.14 -14.58
CA ALA A 37 -20.58 -19.36 -14.06
C ALA A 37 -21.56 -20.05 -15.04
N ASP A 38 -22.01 -19.34 -16.07
CA ASP A 38 -22.92 -19.88 -17.09
C ASP A 38 -22.12 -20.55 -18.22
N ALA A 39 -22.22 -21.88 -18.31
CA ALA A 39 -21.53 -22.69 -19.33
C ALA A 39 -21.97 -22.39 -20.76
N ALA A 40 -23.22 -22.00 -20.99
CA ALA A 40 -23.71 -21.63 -22.32
C ALA A 40 -23.06 -20.32 -22.80
N LEU A 41 -22.88 -19.36 -21.89
CA LEU A 41 -22.16 -18.12 -22.19
C LEU A 41 -20.65 -18.36 -22.42
N ARG A 42 -20.06 -19.41 -21.83
CA ARG A 42 -18.66 -19.80 -22.09
C ARG A 42 -18.47 -20.42 -23.48
N GLY A 43 -19.43 -21.24 -23.92
CA GLY A 43 -19.35 -22.00 -25.18
C GLY A 43 -19.57 -21.18 -26.46
N GLU A 44 -19.97 -19.91 -26.36
CA GLU A 44 -20.26 -19.03 -27.49
C GLU A 44 -19.26 -17.85 -27.62
N PRO A 45 -18.02 -18.10 -28.06
CA PRO A 45 -16.96 -17.08 -28.12
C PRO A 45 -17.19 -16.01 -29.21
N SER A 46 -18.09 -16.27 -30.15
CA SER A 46 -18.48 -15.41 -31.26
C SER A 46 -19.55 -14.38 -30.88
N ASN A 47 -20.37 -14.66 -29.85
CA ASN A 47 -21.44 -13.76 -29.42
C ASN A 47 -20.84 -12.40 -29.06
N THR A 48 -21.43 -11.28 -29.49
CA THR A 48 -20.94 -9.94 -29.14
C THR A 48 -21.76 -9.27 -28.05
N ASP A 49 -22.91 -9.84 -27.71
CA ASP A 49 -23.75 -9.38 -26.61
C ASP A 49 -23.15 -9.83 -25.28
N LEU A 50 -22.89 -8.87 -24.41
CA LEU A 50 -22.33 -9.06 -23.06
C LEU A 50 -23.38 -8.75 -21.98
N THR A 51 -24.61 -8.42 -22.35
CA THR A 51 -25.68 -8.06 -21.41
C THR A 51 -26.00 -9.22 -20.46
N ALA A 52 -26.07 -10.45 -21.00
CA ALA A 52 -26.27 -11.66 -20.20
C ALA A 52 -25.09 -11.94 -19.24
N LEU A 53 -23.88 -11.49 -19.57
CA LEU A 53 -22.70 -11.64 -18.72
C LEU A 53 -22.77 -10.72 -17.49
N ALA A 54 -23.38 -9.53 -17.62
CA ALA A 54 -23.52 -8.57 -16.52
C ALA A 54 -24.47 -9.08 -15.43
N ALA A 55 -25.43 -9.95 -15.78
CA ALA A 55 -26.35 -10.60 -14.86
C ALA A 55 -25.79 -11.91 -14.25
N SER A 56 -24.67 -12.42 -14.77
CA SER A 56 -24.04 -13.64 -14.30
C SER A 56 -23.13 -13.39 -13.08
N LYS A 57 -22.51 -14.44 -12.55
CA LYS A 57 -21.47 -14.38 -11.50
C LYS A 57 -20.18 -14.99 -12.02
N LEU A 58 -19.06 -14.62 -11.40
CA LEU A 58 -17.80 -15.31 -11.61
C LEU A 58 -17.85 -16.71 -10.98
N GLU A 59 -17.30 -17.71 -11.65
CA GLU A 59 -17.23 -19.08 -11.17
C GLU A 59 -16.10 -19.24 -10.16
N GLU A 60 -16.47 -19.33 -8.88
CA GLU A 60 -15.52 -19.36 -7.76
C GLU A 60 -14.64 -20.61 -7.75
N ILE A 61 -15.09 -21.71 -8.39
CA ILE A 61 -14.36 -22.99 -8.49
C ILE A 61 -13.10 -22.87 -9.35
N ALA A 62 -13.07 -21.95 -10.33
CA ALA A 62 -11.84 -21.68 -11.09
C ALA A 62 -10.73 -21.06 -10.24
N PHE A 63 -11.04 -20.67 -9.00
CA PHE A 63 -10.13 -20.10 -8.01
C PHE A 63 -9.88 -21.04 -6.81
N ASP A 64 -10.33 -22.30 -6.83
CA ASP A 64 -10.49 -23.15 -5.63
C ASP A 64 -9.18 -23.41 -4.84
N ASP A 65 -8.04 -23.61 -5.52
CA ASP A 65 -6.74 -23.75 -4.81
C ASP A 65 -6.19 -22.41 -4.27
N ASN A 66 -6.87 -21.29 -4.54
CA ASN A 66 -6.57 -19.94 -4.04
C ASN A 66 -7.60 -19.45 -2.99
N VAL A 67 -8.55 -20.28 -2.53
CA VAL A 67 -9.74 -19.87 -1.75
C VAL A 67 -9.47 -19.36 -0.32
N ARG A 68 -8.23 -19.29 0.16
CA ARG A 68 -7.95 -18.58 1.42
C ARG A 68 -7.73 -17.06 1.29
N ILE A 69 -7.61 -16.51 0.08
CA ILE A 69 -7.04 -15.15 -0.09
C ILE A 69 -8.10 -14.07 -0.34
N TYR A 70 -9.22 -14.36 -1.00
CA TYR A 70 -10.19 -13.30 -1.36
C TYR A 70 -11.04 -12.82 -0.18
N LEU A 71 -11.51 -13.74 0.68
CA LEU A 71 -12.43 -13.42 1.78
C LEU A 71 -11.79 -12.66 2.96
N LYS A 72 -10.48 -12.39 2.95
CA LYS A 72 -9.78 -11.78 4.09
C LYS A 72 -8.91 -10.55 3.80
N GLN A 73 -8.73 -10.04 2.57
CA GLN A 73 -7.71 -8.99 2.34
C GLN A 73 -8.00 -7.83 1.35
N LYS A 74 -7.65 -6.63 1.87
CA LYS A 74 -7.32 -5.28 1.33
C LYS A 74 -8.22 -4.64 0.23
N PRO A 75 -9.19 -3.78 0.64
CA PRO A 75 -10.04 -2.99 -0.26
C PRO A 75 -9.30 -2.09 -1.27
N LYS A 76 -8.07 -1.64 -0.95
CA LYS A 76 -7.37 -0.59 -1.71
C LYS A 76 -6.82 -1.05 -3.07
N VAL A 77 -6.38 -2.29 -3.21
CA VAL A 77 -5.84 -2.80 -4.49
C VAL A 77 -6.97 -2.94 -5.51
N ASN A 78 -8.09 -3.55 -5.10
CA ASN A 78 -9.28 -3.71 -5.95
C ASN A 78 -9.84 -2.36 -6.41
N GLN A 79 -9.80 -1.34 -5.53
CA GLN A 79 -10.23 0.02 -5.88
C GLN A 79 -9.38 0.66 -6.98
N ASN A 80 -8.05 0.52 -6.93
CA ASN A 80 -7.17 1.09 -7.95
C ASN A 80 -7.39 0.42 -9.31
N ILE A 81 -7.48 -0.92 -9.35
CA ILE A 81 -7.72 -1.67 -10.60
C ILE A 81 -9.06 -1.24 -11.22
N LYS A 82 -10.11 -1.17 -10.41
CA LYS A 82 -11.44 -0.71 -10.84
C LYS A 82 -11.41 0.74 -11.32
N ALA A 83 -10.71 1.61 -10.61
CA ALA A 83 -10.57 3.02 -10.99
C ALA A 83 -9.87 3.16 -12.34
N THR A 84 -8.78 2.42 -12.59
CA THR A 84 -8.12 2.38 -13.90
C THR A 84 -9.07 1.91 -15.00
N ALA A 85 -9.83 0.83 -14.76
CA ALA A 85 -10.79 0.30 -15.73
C ALA A 85 -11.91 1.28 -16.09
N LEU A 86 -12.34 2.12 -15.14
CA LEU A 86 -13.39 3.13 -15.34
C LEU A 86 -12.85 4.51 -15.77
N SER A 87 -11.53 4.68 -15.84
CA SER A 87 -10.90 5.96 -16.18
C SER A 87 -10.80 6.20 -17.70
N SER A 88 -10.45 7.42 -18.09
CA SER A 88 -10.07 7.77 -19.46
C SER A 88 -8.80 7.06 -19.95
N GLU A 89 -8.03 6.44 -19.05
CA GLU A 89 -6.83 5.67 -19.36
C GLU A 89 -7.08 4.15 -19.45
N ASN A 90 -8.33 3.70 -19.53
CA ASN A 90 -8.69 2.28 -19.62
C ASN A 90 -8.01 1.53 -20.78
N ALA A 91 -7.72 2.18 -21.91
CA ALA A 91 -6.95 1.60 -23.01
C ALA A 91 -5.50 1.24 -22.62
N LYS A 92 -4.98 1.83 -21.55
CA LYS A 92 -3.65 1.55 -20.98
C LYS A 92 -3.68 0.48 -19.88
N PHE A 93 -4.83 -0.15 -19.62
CA PHE A 93 -5.01 -1.11 -18.53
C PHE A 93 -3.96 -2.23 -18.54
N PHE A 94 -3.57 -2.69 -19.73
CA PHE A 94 -2.51 -3.67 -19.96
C PHE A 94 -1.17 -3.25 -19.30
N TYR A 95 -0.82 -1.97 -19.30
CA TYR A 95 0.43 -1.46 -18.74
C TYR A 95 0.42 -1.35 -17.21
N PHE A 96 -0.77 -1.22 -16.60
CA PHE A 96 -0.91 -0.92 -15.18
C PHE A 96 -1.22 -2.14 -14.32
N ASN A 97 -1.49 -3.30 -14.94
CA ASN A 97 -1.95 -4.50 -14.25
C ASN A 97 -1.12 -5.72 -14.66
N ASN A 98 -0.86 -6.62 -13.69
CA ASN A 98 -0.04 -7.83 -13.90
C ASN A 98 -0.71 -8.89 -14.81
N GLY A 99 -2.00 -8.72 -15.09
CA GLY A 99 -2.77 -9.61 -15.96
C GLY A 99 -3.35 -10.82 -15.23
N LEU A 100 -3.47 -11.91 -15.97
CA LEU A 100 -4.05 -13.18 -15.56
C LEU A 100 -3.06 -14.30 -15.82
N THR A 101 -2.85 -15.17 -14.84
CA THR A 101 -2.05 -16.39 -14.99
C THR A 101 -2.93 -17.60 -14.67
N MET A 102 -2.90 -18.59 -15.57
CA MET A 102 -3.73 -19.77 -15.49
C MET A 102 -2.99 -21.02 -15.93
N THR A 103 -3.45 -22.15 -15.40
CA THR A 103 -3.07 -23.51 -15.78
C THR A 103 -4.26 -24.20 -16.46
N CYS A 104 -3.99 -25.14 -17.34
CA CYS A 104 -5.01 -25.96 -18.02
C CYS A 104 -4.44 -27.34 -18.36
N ASP A 105 -5.29 -28.35 -18.46
CA ASP A 105 -4.87 -29.71 -18.81
C ASP A 105 -4.52 -29.85 -20.30
N ARG A 106 -5.12 -28.99 -21.14
CA ARG A 106 -4.93 -28.96 -22.58
C ARG A 106 -5.15 -27.55 -23.12
N LEU A 107 -4.28 -27.15 -24.06
CA LEU A 107 -4.32 -25.89 -24.79
C LEU A 107 -4.29 -26.17 -26.29
N ASP A 108 -5.42 -26.00 -26.98
CA ASP A 108 -5.46 -26.09 -28.44
C ASP A 108 -5.57 -24.69 -29.05
N TYR A 109 -4.69 -24.30 -29.98
CA TYR A 109 -4.77 -23.01 -30.66
C TYR A 109 -4.47 -23.11 -32.17
N PRO A 110 -5.34 -22.58 -33.05
CA PRO A 110 -5.05 -22.47 -34.48
C PRO A 110 -3.87 -21.53 -34.74
N THR A 111 -2.84 -22.01 -35.45
CA THR A 111 -1.62 -21.22 -35.74
C THR A 111 -1.75 -20.33 -36.98
N ASN A 112 -2.72 -20.58 -37.86
CA ASN A 112 -2.83 -19.98 -39.19
C ASN A 112 -4.02 -19.00 -39.34
N THR A 113 -4.54 -18.44 -38.25
CA THR A 113 -5.70 -17.53 -38.30
C THR A 113 -5.39 -16.26 -37.53
N SER A 114 -5.65 -15.09 -38.13
CA SER A 114 -5.69 -13.83 -37.39
C SER A 114 -6.91 -13.86 -36.47
N GLY A 115 -6.69 -14.00 -35.17
CA GLY A 115 -7.82 -14.12 -34.24
C GLY A 115 -8.10 -15.51 -33.67
N PRO A 116 -7.10 -16.38 -33.37
CA PRO A 116 -7.42 -17.80 -33.25
C PRO A 116 -8.35 -18.12 -32.08
N ILE A 117 -9.17 -19.16 -32.26
CA ILE A 117 -9.98 -19.70 -31.18
C ILE A 117 -9.15 -20.72 -30.40
N ILE A 118 -8.67 -20.32 -29.23
CA ILE A 118 -7.98 -21.15 -28.25
C ILE A 118 -8.98 -21.92 -27.39
N THR A 119 -8.92 -23.24 -27.40
CA THR A 119 -9.69 -24.09 -26.50
C THR A 119 -8.84 -24.48 -25.30
N LEU A 120 -9.44 -24.39 -24.11
CA LEU A 120 -8.80 -24.76 -22.85
C LEU A 120 -9.63 -25.81 -22.13
N GLU A 121 -8.98 -26.88 -21.66
CA GLU A 121 -9.61 -27.91 -20.82
C GLU A 121 -9.15 -27.77 -19.36
N ASN A 122 -10.08 -27.87 -18.41
CA ASN A 122 -9.82 -27.80 -16.97
C ASN A 122 -8.97 -26.58 -16.54
N VAL A 123 -9.46 -25.38 -16.86
CA VAL A 123 -8.78 -24.11 -16.55
C VAL A 123 -8.79 -23.83 -15.05
N GLN A 124 -7.65 -23.39 -14.54
CA GLN A 124 -7.49 -22.92 -13.17
C GLN A 124 -6.74 -21.60 -13.15
N VAL A 125 -7.28 -20.61 -12.42
CA VAL A 125 -6.62 -19.30 -12.24
C VAL A 125 -5.68 -19.36 -11.05
N VAL A 126 -4.38 -19.21 -11.32
CA VAL A 126 -3.32 -19.26 -10.30
C VAL A 126 -2.87 -17.87 -9.81
N ASN A 127 -3.08 -16.82 -10.62
CA ASN A 127 -2.86 -15.41 -10.25
C ASN A 127 -3.77 -14.48 -11.09
N GLY A 128 -4.21 -13.36 -10.54
CA GLY A 128 -5.06 -12.39 -11.24
C GLY A 128 -6.54 -12.38 -10.83
N GLY A 129 -6.92 -13.09 -9.77
CA GLY A 129 -8.29 -13.08 -9.24
C GLY A 129 -8.79 -11.68 -8.88
N GLN A 130 -7.96 -10.86 -8.23
CA GLN A 130 -8.30 -9.45 -7.94
C GLN A 130 -8.59 -8.64 -9.21
N THR A 131 -7.76 -8.83 -10.25
CA THR A 131 -7.92 -8.15 -11.54
C THR A 131 -9.24 -8.54 -12.21
N LEU A 132 -9.58 -9.84 -12.19
CA LEU A 132 -10.83 -10.34 -12.75
C LEU A 132 -12.07 -9.85 -12.00
N HIS A 133 -12.07 -9.92 -10.67
CA HIS A 133 -13.18 -9.40 -9.87
C HIS A 133 -13.36 -7.88 -10.05
N ALA A 134 -12.27 -7.11 -10.03
CA ALA A 134 -12.34 -5.66 -10.24
C ALA A 134 -12.83 -5.30 -11.64
N LEU A 135 -12.41 -6.05 -12.68
CA LEU A 135 -12.91 -5.87 -14.04
C LEU A 135 -14.37 -6.27 -14.18
N PHE A 136 -14.81 -7.34 -13.52
CA PHE A 136 -16.21 -7.76 -13.48
C PHE A 136 -17.09 -6.70 -12.80
N GLU A 137 -16.64 -6.15 -11.65
CA GLU A 137 -17.32 -5.03 -11.01
C GLU A 137 -17.34 -3.75 -11.84
N ALA A 138 -16.25 -3.44 -12.54
CA ALA A 138 -16.20 -2.30 -13.46
C ALA A 138 -17.16 -2.51 -14.63
N PHE A 139 -17.26 -3.74 -15.15
CA PHE A 139 -18.18 -4.13 -16.21
C PHE A 139 -19.65 -3.97 -15.79
N THR A 140 -20.01 -4.41 -14.57
CA THR A 140 -21.38 -4.23 -14.05
C THR A 140 -21.70 -2.76 -13.78
N THR A 141 -20.68 -1.93 -13.48
CA THR A 141 -20.85 -0.48 -13.30
C THR A 141 -21.01 0.25 -14.64
N ASN A 142 -20.17 -0.06 -15.62
CA ASN A 142 -20.19 0.54 -16.96
C ASN A 142 -19.65 -0.46 -17.99
N GLN A 143 -20.56 -1.10 -18.73
CA GLN A 143 -20.22 -2.12 -19.72
C GLN A 143 -19.31 -1.57 -20.84
N GLY A 144 -19.50 -0.30 -21.22
CA GLY A 144 -18.71 0.35 -22.27
C GLY A 144 -17.26 0.62 -21.88
N ALA A 145 -16.98 0.78 -20.58
CA ALA A 145 -15.65 1.11 -20.08
C ALA A 145 -14.62 -0.02 -20.28
N ILE A 146 -15.07 -1.27 -20.44
CA ILE A 146 -14.18 -2.45 -20.55
C ILE A 146 -13.87 -2.80 -22.01
N SER A 147 -14.62 -2.25 -22.97
CA SER A 147 -14.39 -2.47 -24.41
C SER A 147 -12.94 -2.23 -24.89
N PRO A 148 -12.25 -1.15 -24.46
CA PRO A 148 -10.87 -0.87 -24.87
C PRO A 148 -9.81 -1.55 -24.00
N ILE A 149 -10.20 -2.34 -22.99
CA ILE A 149 -9.24 -2.96 -22.07
C ILE A 149 -8.60 -4.19 -22.70
N GLU A 150 -7.27 -4.18 -22.72
CA GLU A 150 -6.44 -5.34 -23.02
C GLU A 150 -5.83 -5.91 -21.73
N LEU A 151 -5.73 -7.24 -21.66
CA LEU A 151 -5.23 -7.96 -20.49
C LEU A 151 -4.14 -8.95 -20.88
N LEU A 152 -3.00 -8.91 -20.19
CA LEU A 152 -1.93 -9.90 -20.36
C LEU A 152 -2.39 -11.25 -19.78
N CYS A 153 -2.47 -12.29 -20.60
CA CYS A 153 -2.78 -13.64 -20.14
C CYS A 153 -1.57 -14.57 -20.31
N ARG A 154 -1.20 -15.27 -19.25
CA ARG A 154 -0.21 -16.35 -19.25
C ARG A 154 -0.93 -17.68 -19.02
N ILE A 155 -0.78 -18.60 -19.96
CA ILE A 155 -1.45 -19.91 -19.93
C ILE A 155 -0.38 -21.00 -19.93
N TYR A 156 -0.43 -21.88 -18.95
CA TYR A 156 0.46 -23.03 -18.84
C TYR A 156 -0.35 -24.32 -19.05
N GLU A 157 -0.01 -25.08 -20.08
CA GLU A 157 -0.55 -26.42 -20.28
C GLU A 157 0.22 -27.41 -19.38
N THR A 158 -0.46 -28.00 -18.41
CA THR A 158 0.11 -29.00 -17.50
C THR A 158 -0.99 -29.82 -16.85
N LYS A 159 -0.81 -31.15 -16.83
CA LYS A 159 -1.61 -32.09 -16.03
C LYS A 159 -0.97 -32.39 -14.67
N ASP A 160 0.25 -31.89 -14.45
CA ASP A 160 0.99 -32.01 -13.19
C ASP A 160 0.47 -30.97 -12.19
N ARG A 161 -0.25 -31.47 -11.17
CA ARG A 161 -0.81 -30.65 -10.09
C ARG A 161 0.27 -30.02 -9.21
N GLU A 162 1.39 -30.69 -9.00
CA GLU A 162 2.50 -30.15 -8.19
C GLU A 162 3.14 -28.95 -8.90
N LEU A 163 3.34 -29.06 -10.21
CA LEU A 163 3.79 -27.93 -11.03
C LEU A 163 2.80 -26.77 -10.99
N SER A 164 1.49 -27.02 -11.10
CA SER A 164 0.44 -25.99 -10.98
C SER A 164 0.52 -25.25 -9.65
N SER A 165 0.64 -25.99 -8.54
CA SER A 165 0.80 -25.40 -7.19
C SER A 165 2.07 -24.55 -7.07
N ARG A 166 3.21 -25.03 -7.58
CA ARG A 166 4.47 -24.27 -7.56
C ARG A 166 4.40 -23.00 -8.41
N ILE A 167 3.71 -23.03 -9.56
CA ILE A 167 3.46 -21.83 -10.38
C ILE A 167 2.62 -20.83 -9.59
N ALA A 168 1.56 -21.29 -8.92
CA ALA A 168 0.72 -20.44 -8.07
C ALA A 168 1.52 -19.79 -6.93
N GLU A 169 2.30 -20.58 -6.18
CA GLU A 169 3.16 -20.08 -5.11
C GLU A 169 4.14 -19.03 -5.60
N ARG A 170 4.87 -19.31 -6.69
CA ARG A 170 5.90 -18.40 -7.21
C ARG A 170 5.31 -17.10 -7.74
N THR A 171 4.19 -17.18 -8.47
CA THR A 171 3.51 -16.01 -9.02
C THR A 171 2.91 -15.14 -7.91
N ASN A 172 2.41 -15.75 -6.84
CA ASN A 172 1.86 -15.03 -5.67
C ASN A 172 2.95 -14.51 -4.71
N SER A 173 4.17 -15.08 -4.76
CA SER A 173 5.28 -14.70 -3.88
C SER A 173 6.07 -13.47 -4.35
N GLN A 174 5.81 -12.94 -5.55
CA GLN A 174 6.44 -11.70 -6.02
C GLN A 174 5.97 -10.55 -5.13
N SER A 175 6.87 -10.11 -4.22
CA SER A 175 6.56 -9.04 -3.29
C SER A 175 6.34 -7.74 -4.06
N PRO A 176 5.30 -6.95 -3.75
CA PRO A 176 5.10 -5.65 -4.36
C PRO A 176 6.33 -4.77 -4.12
N VAL A 177 6.80 -4.09 -5.16
CA VAL A 177 7.85 -3.09 -5.04
C VAL A 177 7.36 -2.00 -4.08
N ALA A 178 8.15 -1.67 -3.06
CA ALA A 178 7.74 -0.66 -2.09
C ALA A 178 7.64 0.70 -2.77
N THR A 179 6.62 1.50 -2.44
CA THR A 179 6.46 2.84 -3.03
C THR A 179 7.67 3.74 -2.77
N ARG A 180 8.36 3.53 -1.64
CA ARG A 180 9.67 4.14 -1.36
C ARG A 180 10.72 3.81 -2.43
N ASP A 181 10.80 2.55 -2.87
CA ASP A 181 11.78 2.13 -3.87
C ASP A 181 11.44 2.69 -5.25
N ILE A 182 10.14 2.84 -5.56
CA ILE A 182 9.68 3.54 -6.77
C ILE A 182 10.12 4.99 -6.74
N HIS A 183 9.78 5.73 -5.67
CA HIS A 183 10.17 7.14 -5.51
C HIS A 183 11.67 7.36 -5.39
N SER A 184 12.45 6.32 -5.06
CA SER A 184 13.89 6.47 -4.88
C SER A 184 14.59 7.03 -6.11
N ILE A 185 14.06 6.82 -7.32
CA ILE A 185 14.66 7.33 -8.57
C ILE A 185 14.23 8.75 -8.94
N ASP A 186 13.32 9.35 -8.17
CA ASP A 186 12.83 10.69 -8.43
C ASP A 186 13.94 11.73 -8.28
N ILE A 187 13.82 12.82 -9.03
CA ILE A 187 14.84 13.87 -9.08
C ILE A 187 15.04 14.55 -7.72
N GLU A 188 13.97 14.71 -6.94
CA GLU A 188 13.99 15.26 -5.59
C GLU A 188 14.86 14.40 -4.66
N GLN A 189 14.70 13.07 -4.72
CA GLN A 189 15.48 12.15 -3.88
C GLN A 189 16.96 12.16 -4.25
N ILE A 190 17.27 12.14 -5.56
CA ILE A 190 18.64 12.18 -6.06
C ILE A 190 19.31 13.53 -5.71
N THR A 191 18.57 14.62 -5.78
CA THR A 191 19.06 15.96 -5.42
C THR A 191 19.37 16.01 -3.92
N LEU A 192 18.45 15.56 -3.07
CA LEU A 192 18.68 15.47 -1.62
C LEU A 192 19.90 14.61 -1.28
N GLU A 193 20.09 13.47 -1.95
CA GLU A 193 21.28 12.63 -1.75
C GLU A 193 22.58 13.42 -1.95
N ARG A 194 22.67 14.20 -3.04
CA ARG A 194 23.85 15.03 -3.33
C ARG A 194 24.02 16.16 -2.31
N GLU A 195 22.93 16.80 -1.89
CA GLU A 195 22.97 17.86 -0.89
C GLU A 195 23.43 17.35 0.47
N PHE A 196 22.93 16.19 0.91
CA PHE A 196 23.39 15.55 2.15
C PHE A 196 24.86 15.10 2.04
N GLU A 197 25.28 14.58 0.89
CA GLU A 197 26.67 14.20 0.66
C GLU A 197 27.61 15.41 0.77
N ALA A 198 27.21 16.58 0.27
CA ALA A 198 27.95 17.84 0.42
C ALA A 198 28.08 18.28 1.90
N LEU A 199 27.14 17.87 2.76
CA LEU A 199 27.20 18.06 4.21
C LEU A 199 27.97 16.95 4.94
N GLY A 200 28.53 15.97 4.21
CA GLY A 200 29.26 14.83 4.78
C GLY A 200 28.36 13.75 5.40
N LEU A 201 27.07 13.73 5.02
CA LEU A 201 26.06 12.78 5.48
C LEU A 201 25.64 11.83 4.36
N PHE A 202 25.14 10.65 4.73
CA PHE A 202 24.74 9.59 3.79
C PHE A 202 23.22 9.42 3.81
N TYR A 203 22.53 10.06 2.86
CA TYR A 203 21.07 10.00 2.74
C TYR A 203 20.60 8.69 2.09
N GLU A 204 19.79 7.91 2.81
CA GLU A 204 19.32 6.61 2.36
C GLU A 204 17.96 6.74 1.65
N ARG A 205 17.99 6.84 0.31
CA ARG A 205 16.76 6.79 -0.51
C ARG A 205 16.08 5.43 -0.40
N LYS A 206 16.88 4.37 -0.50
CA LYS A 206 16.46 2.97 -0.29
C LYS A 206 16.85 2.48 1.09
N LYS A 207 16.08 1.53 1.62
CA LYS A 207 16.36 0.96 2.95
C LYS A 207 17.77 0.35 2.97
N ALA A 208 18.57 0.75 3.96
CA ALA A 208 19.93 0.25 4.18
C ALA A 208 20.91 0.46 3.00
N GLN A 209 20.66 1.47 2.15
CA GLN A 209 21.51 1.83 1.02
C GLN A 209 22.97 2.12 1.43
N HIS A 210 23.18 2.66 2.63
CA HIS A 210 24.50 3.01 3.17
C HIS A 210 24.83 2.21 4.43
N ALA A 211 24.37 0.96 4.53
CA ALA A 211 24.56 0.11 5.72
C ALA A 211 26.03 0.00 6.20
N GLY A 212 27.00 0.06 5.28
CA GLY A 212 28.44 0.03 5.59
C GLY A 212 29.06 1.37 6.03
N LYS A 213 28.28 2.45 6.09
CA LYS A 213 28.72 3.77 6.59
C LYS A 213 28.41 3.93 8.08
N PRO A 214 29.14 4.83 8.80
CA PRO A 214 28.88 5.09 10.22
C PRO A 214 27.42 5.46 10.47
N ALA A 215 26.79 4.82 11.47
CA ALA A 215 25.36 4.95 11.72
C ALA A 215 24.93 6.38 12.08
N ASP A 216 25.78 7.12 12.77
CA ASP A 216 25.63 8.52 13.15
C ASP A 216 25.68 9.50 11.97
N LYS A 217 26.18 9.05 10.81
CA LYS A 217 26.22 9.84 9.56
C LYS A 217 25.13 9.48 8.57
N ARG A 218 24.28 8.49 8.86
CA ARG A 218 23.22 8.06 7.94
C ARG A 218 21.93 8.80 8.22
N VAL A 219 21.26 9.24 7.16
CA VAL A 219 20.00 9.96 7.23
C VAL A 219 18.95 9.18 6.44
N ASP A 220 18.02 8.52 7.12
CA ASP A 220 16.99 7.70 6.47
C ASP A 220 15.83 8.56 5.95
N ALA A 221 15.47 8.38 4.67
CA ALA A 221 14.38 9.13 4.02
C ALA A 221 13.01 8.95 4.72
N GLU A 222 12.69 7.74 5.21
CA GLU A 222 11.43 7.53 5.96
C GLU A 222 11.46 8.35 7.25
N LYS A 223 12.59 8.33 7.98
CA LYS A 223 12.76 9.12 9.20
C LYS A 223 12.61 10.62 8.92
N CYS A 224 13.27 11.16 7.89
CA CYS A 224 13.09 12.55 7.43
C CYS A 224 11.62 12.88 7.19
N GLY A 225 10.88 12.01 6.48
CA GLY A 225 9.46 12.21 6.28
C GLY A 225 8.64 12.18 7.56
N GLN A 226 8.95 11.29 8.51
CA GLN A 226 8.24 11.27 9.81
C GLN A 226 8.46 12.57 10.59
N VAL A 227 9.71 13.03 10.72
CA VAL A 227 10.01 14.24 11.49
C VAL A 227 9.49 15.50 10.78
N TYR A 228 9.50 15.52 9.45
CA TYR A 228 8.88 16.59 8.65
C TYR A 228 7.37 16.69 8.93
N LEU A 229 6.65 15.56 8.90
CA LEU A 229 5.22 15.53 9.21
C LEU A 229 4.92 16.05 10.62
N ALA A 230 5.70 15.65 11.61
CA ALA A 230 5.50 16.10 12.99
C ALA A 230 5.83 17.60 13.18
N PHE A 231 6.88 18.09 12.53
CA PHE A 231 7.42 19.43 12.76
C PHE A 231 6.77 20.50 11.88
N TYR A 232 6.61 20.26 10.57
CA TYR A 232 6.10 21.25 9.62
C TYR A 232 4.61 21.10 9.32
N GLU A 233 4.09 19.87 9.30
CA GLU A 233 2.69 19.61 8.93
C GLU A 233 1.74 19.51 10.15
N ASP A 234 2.27 19.68 11.37
CA ASP A 234 1.49 19.54 12.62
C ASP A 234 0.84 18.14 12.78
N MET A 235 1.46 17.09 12.22
CA MET A 235 0.95 15.70 12.22
C MET A 235 1.78 14.72 13.07
N PRO A 236 2.00 14.95 14.38
CA PRO A 236 2.84 14.09 15.22
C PRO A 236 2.27 12.67 15.43
N LEU A 237 0.94 12.51 15.34
CA LEU A 237 0.27 11.23 15.47
C LEU A 237 0.55 10.34 14.25
N GLU A 238 0.35 10.88 13.05
CA GLU A 238 0.54 10.20 11.78
C GLU A 238 2.02 9.93 11.51
N ALA A 239 2.89 10.88 11.86
CA ALA A 239 4.34 10.69 11.81
C ALA A 239 4.78 9.39 12.47
N LYS A 240 4.24 9.08 13.66
CA LYS A 240 4.56 7.86 14.40
C LYS A 240 3.86 6.62 13.83
N ASN A 241 2.57 6.72 13.55
CA ASN A 241 1.70 5.53 13.38
C ASN A 241 1.32 5.23 11.92
N ARG A 242 1.58 6.13 10.97
CA ARG A 242 1.13 6.02 9.58
C ARG A 242 2.25 6.25 8.57
N LYS A 243 3.41 5.62 8.79
CA LYS A 243 4.61 5.73 7.93
C LYS A 243 4.33 5.58 6.43
N GLY A 244 3.39 4.71 6.05
CA GLY A 244 3.02 4.46 4.66
C GLY A 244 2.45 5.67 3.90
N ILE A 245 2.08 6.78 4.58
CA ILE A 245 1.64 8.00 3.89
C ILE A 245 2.81 8.84 3.36
N ILE A 246 4.02 8.65 3.90
CA ILE A 246 5.21 9.45 3.56
C ILE A 246 5.58 9.28 2.09
N PHE A 247 5.71 8.03 1.63
CA PHE A 247 5.94 7.69 0.22
C PHE A 247 4.62 7.42 -0.50
N GLY A 248 3.57 8.16 -0.13
CA GLY A 248 2.24 8.02 -0.68
C GLY A 248 1.58 9.40 -0.73
N ALA A 249 0.46 9.56 -0.05
CA ALA A 249 -0.34 10.80 -0.10
C ALA A 249 0.39 12.08 0.34
N LYS A 250 1.52 11.98 1.07
CA LYS A 250 2.31 13.11 1.55
C LYS A 250 3.66 13.25 0.87
N TYR A 251 3.96 12.43 -0.15
CA TYR A 251 5.27 12.42 -0.80
C TYR A 251 5.64 13.79 -1.37
N ASP A 252 4.80 14.34 -2.26
CA ASP A 252 5.03 15.63 -2.91
C ASP A 252 4.96 16.82 -1.92
N THR A 253 4.36 16.63 -0.75
CA THR A 253 4.36 17.64 0.33
C THR A 253 5.70 17.68 1.05
N ILE A 254 6.30 16.51 1.30
CA ILE A 254 7.55 16.36 2.06
C ILE A 254 8.73 16.61 1.12
N PHE A 255 8.79 15.87 0.01
CA PHE A 255 9.86 15.85 -0.97
C PHE A 255 9.40 16.61 -2.21
N SER A 256 9.62 17.92 -2.20
CA SER A 256 9.32 18.81 -3.33
C SER A 256 10.57 19.55 -3.76
N SER A 257 10.49 20.24 -4.89
CA SER A 257 11.54 21.14 -5.38
C SER A 257 11.93 22.26 -4.42
N THR A 258 11.14 22.51 -3.37
CA THR A 258 11.43 23.53 -2.34
C THR A 258 12.05 22.96 -1.06
N THR A 259 12.22 21.65 -0.98
CA THR A 259 12.76 20.97 0.20
C THR A 259 14.21 20.56 -0.06
N ASN A 260 15.13 21.21 0.66
CA ASN A 260 16.56 20.92 0.63
C ASN A 260 17.01 20.11 1.86
N ALA A 261 18.27 19.68 1.85
CA ALA A 261 18.87 18.90 2.94
C ALA A 261 18.78 19.60 4.29
N GLU A 262 19.08 20.91 4.37
CA GLU A 262 19.01 21.67 5.63
C GLU A 262 17.59 21.70 6.23
N LYS A 263 16.57 21.84 5.40
CA LYS A 263 15.17 21.84 5.81
C LYS A 263 14.76 20.47 6.39
N LEU A 264 15.28 19.37 5.84
CA LEU A 264 15.07 18.03 6.40
C LEU A 264 15.94 17.76 7.63
N LEU A 265 17.16 18.29 7.66
CA LEU A 265 18.14 18.06 8.71
C LEU A 265 17.75 18.76 10.02
N LEU A 266 17.15 19.95 9.97
CA LEU A 266 16.68 20.66 11.17
C LEU A 266 15.78 19.78 12.07
N PRO A 267 14.61 19.30 11.62
CA PRO A 267 13.76 18.46 12.45
C PRO A 267 14.36 17.08 12.73
N PHE A 268 15.25 16.57 11.87
CA PHE A 268 15.94 15.29 12.07
C PHE A 268 16.86 15.34 13.29
N GLU A 269 17.76 16.31 13.35
CA GLU A 269 18.71 16.43 14.47
C GLU A 269 18.03 16.86 15.77
N LEU A 270 17.00 17.71 15.70
CA LEU A 270 16.16 18.03 16.86
C LEU A 270 15.47 16.76 17.40
N PHE A 271 15.04 15.86 16.52
CA PHE A 271 14.45 14.60 16.93
C PHE A 271 15.48 13.67 17.58
N ASP A 272 16.70 13.56 17.03
CA ASP A 272 17.76 12.76 17.63
C ASP A 272 18.15 13.24 19.04
N GLU A 273 18.14 14.56 19.26
CA GLU A 273 18.32 15.15 20.58
C GLU A 273 17.18 14.76 21.55
N ILE A 274 15.93 14.81 21.08
CA ILE A 274 14.76 14.34 21.85
C ILE A 274 14.86 12.85 22.17
N GLU A 275 15.30 12.02 21.23
CA GLU A 275 15.47 10.58 21.42
C GLU A 275 16.56 10.27 22.44
N THR A 276 17.66 11.02 22.39
CA THR A 276 18.76 10.95 23.36
C THR A 276 18.28 11.36 24.75
N PHE A 277 17.55 12.46 24.86
CA PHE A 277 16.94 12.89 26.12
C PHE A 277 16.00 11.82 26.67
N ARG A 278 15.11 11.28 25.83
CA ARG A 278 14.16 10.22 26.19
C ARG A 278 14.88 8.99 26.71
N ALA A 279 15.92 8.52 26.03
CA ALA A 279 16.66 7.31 26.41
C ALA A 279 17.18 7.36 27.87
N HIS A 280 17.63 8.55 28.31
CA HIS A 280 18.12 8.76 29.67
C HIS A 280 17.02 9.05 30.71
N ASN A 281 15.84 9.49 30.28
CA ASN A 281 14.81 10.05 31.17
C ASN A 281 13.50 9.26 31.22
N ALA A 282 13.27 8.27 30.36
CA ALA A 282 11.99 7.56 30.24
C ALA A 282 11.76 6.50 31.33
N THR A 283 11.92 6.88 32.60
CA THR A 283 11.75 5.99 33.77
C THR A 283 10.86 6.63 34.84
N GLY A 284 10.30 5.79 35.73
CA GLY A 284 9.45 6.24 36.85
C GLY A 284 8.35 7.19 36.42
N GLN A 285 8.28 8.37 37.04
CA GLN A 285 7.27 9.39 36.73
C GLN A 285 7.37 9.99 35.31
N ARG A 286 8.46 9.74 34.59
CA ARG A 286 8.73 10.20 33.22
C ARG A 286 8.60 9.10 32.17
N ALA A 287 8.07 7.91 32.52
CA ALA A 287 7.87 6.80 31.59
C ALA A 287 7.03 7.17 30.34
N TRP A 288 6.17 8.17 30.43
CA TRP A 288 5.38 8.70 29.32
C TRP A 288 6.23 9.22 28.14
N LEU A 289 7.48 9.61 28.37
CA LEU A 289 8.42 10.05 27.33
C LEU A 289 8.64 8.97 26.26
N ALA A 290 8.49 7.68 26.61
CA ALA A 290 8.57 6.56 25.67
C ALA A 290 7.58 6.69 24.49
N TYR A 291 6.49 7.43 24.69
CA TYR A 291 5.42 7.56 23.69
C TYR A 291 5.40 8.91 22.98
N ALA A 292 6.15 9.90 23.48
CA ALA A 292 5.89 11.30 23.21
C ALA A 292 6.86 11.99 22.22
N SER A 293 7.93 11.35 21.75
CA SER A 293 9.01 12.03 20.99
C SER A 293 8.51 12.92 19.83
N TYR A 294 7.61 12.40 18.99
CA TYR A 294 7.02 13.18 17.88
C TYR A 294 6.16 14.34 18.35
N HIS A 295 5.44 14.18 19.47
CA HIS A 295 4.63 15.22 20.07
C HIS A 295 5.50 16.30 20.75
N ILE A 296 6.66 15.92 21.29
CA ILE A 296 7.66 16.86 21.82
C ILE A 296 8.27 17.66 20.67
N LEU A 297 8.62 17.02 19.55
CA LEU A 297 9.12 17.72 18.36
C LEU A 297 8.08 18.74 17.83
N PHE A 298 6.81 18.33 17.75
CA PHE A 298 5.69 19.23 17.43
C PHE A 298 5.57 20.40 18.42
N ALA A 299 5.60 20.12 19.73
CA ALA A 299 5.55 21.15 20.75
C ALA A 299 6.75 22.12 20.64
N LEU A 300 7.93 21.62 20.31
CA LEU A 300 9.14 22.41 20.12
C LEU A 300 8.96 23.45 19.02
N LYS A 301 8.40 23.03 17.88
CA LYS A 301 8.01 23.92 16.79
C LYS A 301 7.03 24.99 17.25
N LYS A 302 5.95 24.62 17.94
CA LYS A 302 4.95 25.57 18.45
C LYS A 302 5.55 26.61 19.41
N VAL A 303 6.47 26.19 20.28
CA VAL A 303 7.17 27.11 21.21
C VAL A 303 8.09 28.06 20.43
N ALA A 304 8.78 27.59 19.40
CA ALA A 304 9.61 28.43 18.54
C ALA A 304 8.78 29.47 17.77
N GLU A 305 7.64 29.07 17.21
CA GLU A 305 6.68 29.96 16.53
C GLU A 305 6.15 31.05 17.46
N LYS A 306 5.73 30.68 18.68
CA LYS A 306 5.27 31.63 19.71
C LYS A 306 6.35 32.65 20.09
N LYS A 307 7.62 32.25 20.00
CA LYS A 307 8.78 33.10 20.23
C LYS A 307 9.28 33.84 18.99
N LYS A 308 8.61 33.69 17.85
CA LYS A 308 8.97 34.28 16.56
C LYS A 308 10.39 33.90 16.10
N ILE A 309 10.83 32.68 16.43
CA ILE A 309 12.10 32.12 15.95
C ILE A 309 11.84 31.44 14.60
N GLY A 310 12.57 31.85 13.57
CA GLY A 310 12.45 31.25 12.23
C GLY A 310 12.87 29.77 12.22
N LEU A 311 12.09 28.92 11.57
CA LEU A 311 12.28 27.46 11.50
C LEU A 311 13.31 27.06 10.42
N THR A 312 14.52 27.60 10.53
CA THR A 312 15.64 27.37 9.62
C THR A 312 16.79 26.65 10.32
N TYR A 313 17.63 25.94 9.57
CA TYR A 313 18.74 25.17 10.13
C TYR A 313 19.71 26.04 10.96
N GLY A 314 20.00 27.26 10.50
CA GLY A 314 20.81 28.23 11.25
C GLY A 314 20.26 28.62 12.64
N ASN A 315 18.97 28.40 12.90
CA ASN A 315 18.37 28.62 14.22
C ASN A 315 18.26 27.34 15.06
N ARG A 316 18.81 26.19 14.62
CA ARG A 316 18.71 24.89 15.31
C ARG A 316 19.03 25.01 16.81
N ALA A 317 20.17 25.60 17.16
CA ALA A 317 20.60 25.72 18.57
C ALA A 317 19.61 26.54 19.41
N LYS A 318 19.03 27.60 18.84
CA LYS A 318 18.00 28.41 19.52
C LYS A 318 16.70 27.62 19.72
N ILE A 319 16.34 26.79 18.75
CA ILE A 319 15.14 25.92 18.81
C ILE A 319 15.37 24.79 19.81
N SER A 320 16.51 24.11 19.76
CA SER A 320 16.92 23.07 20.73
C SER A 320 16.90 23.58 22.17
N GLY A 321 17.37 24.82 22.42
CA GLY A 321 17.29 25.48 23.73
C GLY A 321 15.87 25.71 24.29
N LEU A 322 14.81 25.36 23.54
CA LEU A 322 13.41 25.39 23.98
C LEU A 322 12.87 24.02 24.39
N LEU A 323 13.70 22.96 24.36
CA LEU A 323 13.29 21.58 24.63
C LEU A 323 12.56 21.41 25.96
N ASP A 324 13.07 22.01 27.04
CA ASP A 324 12.42 21.96 28.36
C ASP A 324 11.02 22.58 28.39
N LYS A 325 10.81 23.65 27.59
CA LYS A 325 9.51 24.30 27.47
C LYS A 325 8.54 23.42 26.69
N ALA A 326 9.02 22.80 25.61
CA ALA A 326 8.24 21.84 24.84
C ALA A 326 7.81 20.65 25.70
N ILE A 327 8.74 20.03 26.43
CA ILE A 327 8.44 18.92 27.36
C ILE A 327 7.45 19.35 28.43
N THR A 328 7.59 20.57 28.97
CA THR A 328 6.66 21.11 29.96
C THR A 328 5.25 21.28 29.40
N ALA A 329 5.11 21.79 28.18
CA ALA A 329 3.82 21.91 27.51
C ALA A 329 3.15 20.53 27.31
N VAL A 330 3.90 19.54 26.82
CA VAL A 330 3.40 18.16 26.66
C VAL A 330 2.97 17.56 28.00
N ARG A 331 3.77 17.75 29.06
CA ARG A 331 3.44 17.30 30.41
C ARG A 331 2.16 17.96 30.94
N LYS A 332 1.96 19.26 30.69
CA LYS A 332 0.78 20.01 31.11
C LYS A 332 -0.49 19.50 30.41
N ALA A 333 -0.43 19.34 29.09
CA ALA A 333 -1.55 18.80 28.30
C ALA A 333 -1.95 17.39 28.77
N ARG A 334 -0.95 16.50 28.93
CA ARG A 334 -1.12 15.15 29.48
C ARG A 334 -1.77 15.17 30.87
N LYS A 335 -1.29 16.03 31.77
CA LYS A 335 -1.83 16.14 33.14
C LYS A 335 -3.29 16.58 33.12
N ALA A 336 -3.62 17.60 32.33
CA ALA A 336 -4.99 18.09 32.21
C ALA A 336 -5.95 17.00 31.72
N GLU A 337 -5.54 16.21 30.72
CA GLU A 337 -6.34 15.08 30.25
C GLU A 337 -6.53 14.00 31.32
N ARG A 338 -5.45 13.63 32.01
CA ARG A 338 -5.51 12.63 33.09
C ARG A 338 -6.45 13.07 34.21
N ASP A 339 -6.35 14.33 34.64
CA ASP A 339 -7.18 14.87 35.70
C ASP A 339 -8.67 14.93 35.24
N SER A 340 -8.92 15.26 33.97
CA SER A 340 -10.27 15.22 33.37
C SER A 340 -10.87 13.81 33.33
N LEU A 341 -10.10 12.80 32.94
CA LEU A 341 -10.58 11.40 32.91
C LEU A 341 -10.81 10.85 34.31
N SER A 342 -9.92 11.18 35.26
CA SER A 342 -10.10 10.81 36.67
C SER A 342 -11.40 11.37 37.25
N ASN A 343 -11.75 12.61 36.93
CA ASN A 343 -13.02 13.22 37.35
C ASN A 343 -14.24 12.54 36.71
N ALA A 344 -14.09 11.96 35.52
CA ALA A 344 -15.11 11.19 34.82
C ALA A 344 -15.13 9.70 35.22
N GLY A 345 -14.29 9.27 36.18
CA GLY A 345 -14.18 7.86 36.59
C GLY A 345 -13.55 6.94 35.54
N ALA A 346 -12.76 7.48 34.62
CA ALA A 346 -12.12 6.73 33.53
C ALA A 346 -10.60 6.63 33.73
N ASP A 347 -10.02 5.50 33.33
CA ASP A 347 -8.58 5.26 33.41
C ASP A 347 -7.79 6.03 32.34
N PHE A 348 -6.63 6.56 32.75
CA PHE A 348 -5.69 7.23 31.85
C PHE A 348 -4.50 6.33 31.51
N ALA A 349 -4.22 6.18 30.22
CA ALA A 349 -3.01 5.51 29.73
C ALA A 349 -2.25 6.37 28.73
N ASP A 350 -0.96 6.57 28.98
CA ASP A 350 -0.07 7.39 28.15
C ASP A 350 -0.04 6.95 26.68
N VAL A 351 0.00 5.64 26.45
CA VAL A 351 -0.01 5.06 25.10
C VAL A 351 -1.26 5.45 24.33
N LEU A 352 -2.41 5.46 25.01
CA LEU A 352 -3.70 5.78 24.41
C LEU A 352 -3.80 7.28 24.16
N TYR A 353 -3.31 8.10 25.09
CA TYR A 353 -3.30 9.56 24.95
C TYR A 353 -2.60 10.00 23.66
N PHE A 354 -1.33 9.59 23.47
CA PHE A 354 -0.53 9.95 22.29
C PHE A 354 -0.96 9.23 21.00
N LYS A 355 -2.01 8.41 21.04
CA LYS A 355 -2.66 7.80 19.86
C LYS A 355 -3.94 8.53 19.43
N GLN A 356 -4.35 9.57 20.14
CA GLN A 356 -5.55 10.35 19.84
C GLN A 356 -5.20 11.66 19.14
N LYS A 357 -6.05 12.08 18.18
CA LYS A 357 -5.87 13.35 17.47
C LYS A 357 -5.84 14.55 18.42
N LYS A 358 -6.70 14.54 19.45
CA LYS A 358 -6.84 15.61 20.44
C LYS A 358 -5.55 15.94 21.21
N ALA A 359 -4.59 15.01 21.27
CA ALA A 359 -3.34 15.23 21.98
C ALA A 359 -2.55 16.40 21.37
N ALA A 360 -2.47 16.48 20.03
CA ALA A 360 -1.80 17.59 19.36
C ALA A 360 -2.47 18.94 19.67
N ASP A 361 -3.80 18.99 19.65
CA ASP A 361 -4.58 20.20 19.95
C ASP A 361 -4.36 20.68 21.38
N GLN A 362 -4.42 19.77 22.35
CA GLN A 362 -4.18 20.09 23.76
C GLN A 362 -2.74 20.54 24.02
N ILE A 363 -1.77 19.95 23.33
CA ILE A 363 -0.36 20.35 23.41
C ILE A 363 -0.17 21.74 22.83
N ALA A 364 -0.77 22.04 21.66
CA ALA A 364 -0.73 23.37 21.07
C ALA A 364 -1.35 24.43 22.00
N ALA A 365 -2.46 24.11 22.66
CA ALA A 365 -3.10 24.99 23.64
C ALA A 365 -2.26 25.18 24.92
N ALA A 366 -1.39 24.23 25.25
CA ALA A 366 -0.51 24.29 26.41
C ALA A 366 0.77 25.11 26.19
N VAL A 367 1.13 25.39 24.93
CA VAL A 367 2.30 26.19 24.52
C VAL A 367 2.07 27.68 24.70
#